data_AF-A0A517I9P6-F1
#
_entry.id   AF-A0A517I9P6-F1
#
_cell.length_a   1.000
_cell.length_b   1.000
_cell.length_c   1.000
_cell.angle_alpha   90.00
_cell.angle_beta   90.00
_cell.angle_gamma   90.00
#
_symmetry.space_group_name_H-M   'P 1'
#
loop_
_entity.id
_entity.type
_entity.pdbx_description
1 polymer ?
#
loop_
_entity_poly.entity_id
_entity_poly.type
_entity_poly.pdbx_seq_one_letter_code
_entity_poly.pdbx_strand_id
1 'polypeptide(L)' 'MAFRDQMKKFIGRFVRVNTVDGTLFGRMIDVKSTTIILRIDDRRIVIRNSKIVAVTEHEGRDHDRDCDKDRDRDRDCDII' A
#
# COMPACT_ATOMS: atom_id res chain seq x y z
N MET A 1 -14.94 13.33 -4.73
CA MET A 1 -13.65 14.03 -4.47
C MET A 1 -12.53 13.05 -4.80
N ALA A 2 -11.69 13.34 -5.80
CA ALA A 2 -10.68 12.39 -6.30
C ALA A 2 -9.58 12.04 -5.29
N PHE A 3 -9.21 12.94 -4.37
CA PHE A 3 -8.09 12.75 -3.45
C PHE A 3 -8.31 11.57 -2.49
N ARG A 4 -9.45 11.53 -1.78
CA ARG A 4 -9.75 10.47 -0.82
C ARG A 4 -9.75 9.10 -1.49
N ASP A 5 -10.36 9.00 -2.67
CA ASP A 5 -10.49 7.72 -3.38
C ASP A 5 -9.17 7.23 -3.97
N GLN A 6 -8.28 8.13 -4.38
CA GLN A 6 -6.91 7.78 -4.76
C GLN A 6 -6.09 7.34 -3.55
N MET A 7 -6.15 8.09 -2.45
CA MET A 7 -5.32 7.83 -1.26
C MET A 7 -5.75 6.57 -0.51
N LYS A 8 -7.04 6.19 -0.57
CA LYS A 8 -7.54 4.93 0.01
C LYS A 8 -6.77 3.70 -0.48
N LYS A 9 -6.24 3.70 -1.70
CA LYS A 9 -5.48 2.58 -2.27
C LYS A 9 -4.19 2.29 -1.50
N PHE A 10 -3.68 3.27 -0.77
CA PHE A 10 -2.46 3.16 0.01
C PHE A 10 -2.70 2.76 1.46
N ILE A 11 -3.96 2.67 1.92
CA ILE A 11 -4.29 2.23 3.29
C ILE A 11 -3.73 0.82 3.51
N GLY A 12 -3.01 0.65 4.62
CA GLY A 12 -2.35 -0.60 4.99
C GLY A 12 -0.96 -0.78 4.36
N ARG A 13 -0.56 0.06 3.40
CA ARG A 13 0.73 -0.02 2.71
C ARG A 13 1.76 0.91 3.34
N PHE A 14 3.04 0.58 3.16
CA PHE A 14 4.13 1.49 3.48
C PHE A 14 4.27 2.52 2.36
N VAL A 15 4.25 3.79 2.72
CA VAL A 15 4.31 4.91 1.79
C VAL A 15 5.41 5.88 2.20
N ARG A 16 6.00 6.48 1.18
CA ARG A 16 6.79 7.69 1.29
C ARG A 16 5.91 8.88 0.93
N VAL A 17 5.83 9.85 1.83
CA VAL A 17 5.09 11.09 1.65
C VAL A 17 6.08 12.24 1.58
N ASN A 18 6.15 12.87 0.42
CA ASN A 18 6.89 14.12 0.24
C ASN A 18 5.99 15.27 0.65
N THR A 19 6.38 16.00 1.70
CA THR A 19 5.73 17.24 2.12
C THR A 19 6.58 18.45 1.73
N VAL A 20 6.01 19.64 1.83
CA VAL A 20 6.75 20.90 1.61
C VAL A 20 7.90 21.06 2.61
N ASP A 21 7.73 20.49 3.80
CA ASP A 21 8.68 20.64 4.92
C ASP A 21 9.71 19.50 4.98
N GLY A 22 9.57 18.44 4.15
CA GLY A 22 10.50 17.31 4.09
C GLY A 22 9.86 16.02 3.62
N THR A 23 10.49 14.88 3.92
CA THR A 23 10.00 13.55 3.55
C THR A 23 9.69 12.69 4.76
N LEU A 24 8.54 12.02 4.74
CA LEU A 24 8.09 11.12 5.80
C LEU A 24 7.88 9.72 5.23
N PHE A 25 8.27 8.71 6.00
CA PHE A 25 8.12 7.31 5.64
C PHE A 25 7.31 6.62 6.73
N GLY A 26 6.26 5.90 6.34
CA GLY A 26 5.42 5.22 7.31
C GLY A 26 4.30 4.43 6.67
N ARG A 27 3.53 3.74 7.52
CA ARG A 27 2.38 2.96 7.08
C ARG A 27 1.13 3.84 7.07
N MET A 28 0.40 3.89 5.96
CA MET A 28 -0.87 4.62 5.93
C MET A 28 -1.94 3.83 6.68
N ILE A 29 -2.55 4.42 7.69
CA ILE A 29 -3.62 3.78 8.48
C ILE A 29 -5.00 4.20 7.97
N ASP A 30 -5.16 5.48 7.65
CA ASP A 30 -6.47 6.03 7.32
C ASP A 30 -6.36 7.30 6.47
N VAL A 31 -7.44 7.60 5.76
CA VAL A 31 -7.56 8.76 4.87
C VAL A 31 -8.92 9.42 5.10
N LYS A 32 -8.87 10.65 5.59
CA LYS A 32 -10.04 11.54 5.68
C LYS A 32 -10.10 12.45 4.44
N SER A 33 -11.16 13.26 4.34
CA SER A 33 -11.45 14.06 3.15
C SER A 33 -10.26 14.86 2.60
N THR A 34 -9.45 15.46 3.47
CA THR A 34 -8.30 16.31 3.09
C THR A 34 -7.04 16.01 3.90
N THR A 35 -7.02 14.89 4.65
CA THR A 35 -5.90 14.55 5.51
C THR A 35 -5.60 13.06 5.43
N ILE A 36 -4.32 12.71 5.43
CA ILE A 36 -3.85 11.32 5.57
C ILE A 36 -3.32 11.10 6.98
N ILE A 37 -3.45 9.88 7.46
CA ILE A 37 -2.97 9.44 8.77
C ILE A 37 -1.93 8.35 8.55
N LEU A 38 -0.70 8.65 8.95
CA LEU A 38 0.45 7.73 8.87
C LEU A 38 0.81 7.24 10.26
N ARG A 39 1.25 5.99 10.35
CA ARG A 39 2.00 5.46 11.49
C ARG A 39 3.48 5.48 11.16
N ILE A 40 4.26 6.16 11.99
CA ILE A 40 5.72 6.10 11.97
C ILE A 40 6.12 5.55 13.33
N ASP A 41 6.68 4.34 13.34
CA ASP A 41 6.95 3.55 14.55
C ASP A 41 5.67 3.41 15.41
N ASP A 42 5.62 4.09 16.55
CA ASP A 42 4.46 4.14 17.45
C ASP A 42 3.71 5.47 17.47
N ARG A 43 4.11 6.43 16.63
CA ARG A 43 3.46 7.74 16.54
C ARG A 43 2.51 7.81 15.36
N ARG A 44 1.35 8.42 15.60
CA ARG A 44 0.38 8.76 14.56
C ARG A 44 0.62 10.18 14.11
N ILE A 45 0.83 10.37 12.80
CA ILE A 45 1.03 11.66 12.19
C ILE A 45 -0.13 11.96 11.26
N VAL A 46 -0.73 13.13 11.44
CA VAL A 46 -1.83 13.61 10.59
C VAL A 46 -1.30 14.70 9.68
N ILE A 47 -1.39 14.49 8.37
CA ILE A 47 -0.88 15.42 7.37
C ILE A 47 -2.04 15.94 6.53
N ARG A 48 -2.11 17.27 6.36
CA ARG A 48 -3.09 17.92 5.49
C ARG A 48 -2.62 17.89 4.04
N ASN A 49 -3.56 17.70 3.11
CA ASN A 49 -3.30 17.68 1.68
C ASN A 49 -2.54 18.92 1.19
N SER A 50 -2.81 20.10 1.77
CA SER A 50 -2.10 21.35 1.41
C SER A 50 -0.59 21.31 1.66
N LYS A 51 -0.10 20.35 2.45
CA LYS A 51 1.32 20.14 2.73
C LYS A 51 1.91 18.98 1.93
N ILE A 52 1.10 18.21 1.21
CA ILE A 52 1.53 17.01 0.49
C ILE A 52 1.87 17.40 -0.95
N VAL A 53 3.10 17.10 -1.35
CA VAL A 53 3.57 17.26 -2.72
C VAL A 53 3.37 15.98 -3.50
N ALA A 54 3.75 14.84 -2.92
CA ALA A 54 3.61 13.53 -3.56
C ALA A 54 3.47 12.41 -2.52
N VAL A 55 2.80 11.33 -2.91
CA VAL A 55 2.72 10.07 -2.16
C VAL A 55 3.14 8.95 -3.09
N THR A 56 4.13 8.17 -2.67
CA THR A 56 4.62 7.01 -3.42
C THR A 56 4.59 5.78 -2.53
N GLU A 57 4.15 4.65 -3.07
CA GLU A 57 4.30 3.37 -2.40
C GLU A 57 5.77 3.02 -2.24
N HIS A 58 6.15 2.56 -1.06
CA HIS A 58 7.47 2.01 -0.81
C HIS A 58 7.31 0.50 -0.61
N GLU A 59 7.43 -0.24 -1.71
CA GLU A 59 7.57 -1.70 -1.65
C GLU A 59 8.93 -2.02 -1.03
N GLY A 60 8.91 -2.32 0.28
CA GLY A 60 9.89 -3.26 0.81
C GLY A 60 9.76 -4.53 -0.01
N ARG A 61 10.85 -4.95 -0.64
CA ARG A 61 10.87 -6.06 -1.60
C ARG A 61 10.37 -7.36 -0.95
N ASP A 62 9.08 -7.64 -1.05
CA ASP A 62 8.57 -9.02 -1.00
C ASP A 62 8.53 -9.52 -2.45
N HIS A 63 9.72 -9.68 -3.00
CA HIS A 63 9.93 -10.35 -4.27
C HIS A 63 9.91 -11.87 -4.05
N ASP A 64 8.85 -12.42 -3.45
CA ASP A 64 8.63 -13.87 -3.43
C ASP A 64 7.81 -14.28 -4.66
N ARG A 65 8.59 -14.49 -5.73
CA ARG A 65 8.42 -15.51 -6.76
C ARG A 65 7.06 -15.61 -7.45
N ASP A 66 7.04 -15.01 -8.64
CA ASP A 66 6.42 -15.63 -9.80
C ASP A 66 6.95 -17.05 -10.06
N CYS A 67 6.06 -17.87 -10.67
CA CYS A 67 6.27 -19.14 -11.40
C CYS A 67 6.43 -20.43 -10.54
N ASP A 68 5.77 -21.56 -10.82
CA ASP A 68 5.43 -22.17 -12.11
C ASP A 68 4.24 -23.18 -12.02
N LYS A 69 3.37 -23.10 -13.05
CA LYS A 69 2.81 -24.16 -13.93
C LYS A 69 2.12 -25.43 -13.39
N ASP A 70 0.89 -25.60 -13.88
CA ASP A 70 0.32 -26.85 -14.41
C ASP A 70 0.51 -28.13 -13.59
N ARG A 71 -0.50 -28.46 -12.78
CA ARG A 71 -0.90 -29.86 -12.55
C ARG A 71 -2.42 -29.98 -12.58
N ASP A 72 -2.98 -29.84 -13.78
CA ASP A 72 -4.12 -30.66 -14.16
C ASP A 72 -3.64 -32.11 -14.13
N ARG A 73 -3.90 -32.79 -13.00
CA ARG A 73 -3.89 -34.24 -12.93
C ARG A 73 -5.29 -34.66 -12.47
N ASP A 74 -6.29 -34.27 -13.27
CA ASP A 74 -7.56 -34.99 -13.34
C ASP A 74 -7.22 -36.48 -13.61
N ARG A 75 -7.61 -37.40 -12.71
CA ARG A 75 -8.82 -38.22 -12.84
C ARG A 75 -8.87 -38.95 -14.19
N ASP A 76 -8.88 -40.27 -14.31
CA ASP A 76 -9.31 -41.35 -13.44
C ASP A 76 -8.55 -42.63 -13.86
N CYS A 77 -8.06 -43.43 -12.90
CA CYS A 77 -7.71 -44.82 -13.20
C CYS A 77 -9.01 -45.64 -13.14
N ASP A 78 -9.71 -45.71 -14.27
CA ASP A 78 -10.72 -46.74 -14.49
C ASP A 78 -10.05 -48.10 -14.75
N ILE A 79 -10.40 -49.06 -13.87
CA ILE A 79 -10.80 -50.45 -14.18
C ILE A 79 -9.86 -51.29 -15.06
N ILE A 80 -9.21 -52.30 -14.45
CA ILE A 80 -9.27 -53.73 -14.87
C ILE A 80 -9.23 -54.61 -13.61
#